data_AF-A0A6L7YAE7-F1
#
_entry.id   AF-A0A6L7YAE7-F1
#
_cell.length_a   1.000
_cell.length_b   1.000
_cell.length_c   1.000
_cell.angle_alpha   90.00
_cell.angle_beta   90.00
_cell.angle_gamma   90.00
#
_symmetry.space_group_name_H-M   'P 1'
#
loop_
_entity.id
_entity.type
_entity.pdbx_description
1 polymer ?
#
loop_
_entity_poly.entity_id
_entity_poly.type
_entity_poly.pdbx_seq_one_letter_code
_entity_poly.pdbx_strand_id
1 'polypeptide(L)'
;MAQAWRNSDGRQARLARLLRTVEIVVVDLDLARRAGQLLGRSATADPIDAMVVLVAKDEDAILTTDPDDIAHLAAAAQIRAAVIPC
;
A
#
# COMPACT_ATOMS: atom_id res chain seq x y z
N MET A 1 2.76 -1.24 -10.73
CA MET A 1 3.81 -2.29 -10.71
C MET A 1 4.69 -2.24 -11.95
N ALA A 2 5.58 -1.25 -12.07
CA ALA A 2 6.49 -1.16 -13.23
C ALA A 2 7.73 -2.08 -13.10
N GLN A 3 8.17 -2.36 -11.87
CA GLN A 3 9.44 -3.06 -11.60
C GLN A 3 9.49 -4.51 -12.13
N ALA A 4 8.36 -5.24 -12.09
CA ALA A 4 8.33 -6.63 -12.55
C ALA A 4 8.53 -6.77 -14.08
N TRP A 5 8.35 -5.69 -14.84
CA TRP A 5 8.54 -5.63 -16.29
C TRP A 5 9.80 -4.87 -16.70
N ARG A 6 10.61 -4.40 -15.75
CA ARG A 6 11.79 -3.58 -16.05
C ARG A 6 12.88 -4.35 -16.80
N ASN A 7 12.96 -5.67 -16.61
CA ASN A 7 13.96 -6.51 -17.27
C ASN A 7 13.31 -7.74 -17.92
N SER A 8 13.61 -7.98 -19.20
CA SER A 8 13.08 -9.07 -20.04
C SER A 8 13.86 -10.39 -19.94
N ASP A 9 14.89 -10.43 -19.11
CA ASP A 9 15.89 -11.50 -18.97
C ASP A 9 15.52 -12.59 -17.94
N GLY A 10 14.26 -12.64 -17.49
CA GLY A 10 13.74 -13.72 -16.64
C GLY A 10 14.07 -13.62 -15.14
N ARG A 11 14.87 -12.63 -14.71
CA ARG A 11 15.23 -12.41 -13.30
C ARG A 11 14.02 -12.12 -12.39
N GLN A 12 12.92 -11.65 -12.98
CA GLN A 12 11.66 -11.34 -12.29
C GLN A 12 10.66 -12.52 -12.27
N ALA A 13 11.05 -13.73 -12.69
CA ALA A 13 10.11 -14.88 -12.80
C ALA A 13 9.40 -15.24 -11.48
N ARG A 14 10.06 -15.06 -10.32
CA ARG A 14 9.44 -15.25 -9.01
C ARG A 14 8.40 -14.17 -8.71
N LEU A 15 8.69 -12.90 -8.99
CA LEU A 15 7.72 -11.80 -8.83
C LEU A 15 6.52 -12.00 -9.78
N ALA A 16 6.75 -12.34 -11.04
CA ALA A 16 5.68 -12.63 -11.99
C ALA A 16 4.82 -13.84 -11.60
N ARG A 17 5.37 -14.82 -10.87
CA ARG A 17 4.58 -15.92 -10.28
C ARG A 17 3.76 -15.45 -9.07
N LEU A 18 4.36 -14.70 -8.16
CA LEU A 18 3.67 -14.11 -7.01
C LEU A 18 2.50 -13.23 -7.46
N LEU A 19 2.68 -12.42 -8.49
CA LEU A 19 1.62 -11.53 -8.99
C LEU A 19 0.38 -12.27 -9.51
N ARG A 20 0.47 -13.58 -9.81
CA ARG A 20 -0.68 -14.39 -10.19
C ARG A 20 -1.50 -14.89 -9.00
N THR A 21 -0.96 -14.78 -7.78
CA THR A 21 -1.58 -15.33 -6.57
C THR A 21 -2.06 -14.25 -5.62
N VAL A 22 -1.95 -12.97 -5.99
CA VAL A 22 -2.37 -11.82 -5.19
C VAL A 22 -3.59 -11.17 -5.81
N GLU A 23 -4.45 -10.61 -4.96
CA GLU A 23 -5.47 -9.67 -5.41
C GLU A 23 -4.79 -8.38 -5.86
N ILE A 24 -5.23 -7.84 -7.01
CA ILE A 24 -4.77 -6.55 -7.51
C ILE A 24 -5.88 -5.53 -7.25
N VAL A 25 -5.60 -4.59 -6.34
CA VAL A 25 -6.47 -3.44 -6.11
C VAL A 25 -6.12 -2.35 -7.12
N VAL A 26 -7.11 -1.91 -7.89
CA VAL A 26 -6.95 -0.83 -8.87
C VAL A 26 -7.01 0.52 -8.15
N VAL A 27 -6.06 1.40 -8.47
CA VAL A 27 -6.09 2.79 -8.02
C VAL A 27 -6.95 3.59 -8.99
N ASP A 28 -8.18 3.89 -8.60
CA ASP A 28 -9.07 4.79 -9.31
C ASP A 28 -8.99 6.23 -8.77
N LEU A 29 -9.75 7.13 -9.39
CA LEU A 29 -9.78 8.54 -9.00
C LEU A 29 -10.34 8.75 -7.59
N ASP A 30 -11.24 7.87 -7.13
CA ASP A 30 -11.84 7.98 -5.81
C ASP A 30 -10.82 7.63 -4.72
N LEU A 31 -10.12 6.49 -4.88
CA LEU A 31 -9.03 6.10 -3.99
C LEU A 31 -7.92 7.16 -3.97
N ALA A 32 -7.57 7.72 -5.13
CA ALA A 32 -6.58 8.80 -5.22
C ALA A 32 -7.02 10.08 -4.48
N ARG A 33 -8.29 10.46 -4.57
CA ARG A 33 -8.84 11.60 -3.82
C ARG A 33 -8.83 11.35 -2.32
N ARG A 34 -9.25 10.17 -1.87
CA ARG A 34 -9.20 9.77 -0.45
C ARG A 34 -7.78 9.77 0.08
N ALA A 35 -6.81 9.29 -0.70
CA ALA A 35 -5.40 9.35 -0.34
C ALA A 35 -4.94 10.80 -0.12
N GLY A 36 -5.24 11.72 -1.05
CA GLY A 36 -4.91 13.14 -0.88
C GLY A 36 -5.56 13.79 0.36
N GLN A 37 -6.80 13.44 0.67
CA GLN A 37 -7.48 13.90 1.88
C GLN A 37 -6.83 13.35 3.16
N LEU A 38 -6.44 12.07 3.15
CA LEU A 38 -5.73 11.44 4.24
C LEU A 38 -4.39 12.13 4.51
N LEU A 39 -3.59 12.35 3.46
CA LEU A 39 -2.33 13.09 3.55
C LEU A 39 -2.49 14.48 4.16
N GLY A 40 -3.53 15.21 3.75
CA GLY A 40 -3.85 16.52 4.33
C GLY A 40 -4.21 16.46 5.82
N ARG A 41 -4.85 15.38 6.28
CA ARG A 41 -5.22 15.15 7.68
C ARG A 41 -4.04 14.65 8.53
N SER A 42 -3.17 13.82 7.96
CA SER A 42 -2.00 13.24 8.63
C SER A 42 -0.76 14.11 8.57
N ALA A 43 -0.77 15.18 7.75
CA ALA A 43 0.39 16.01 7.46
C ALA A 43 1.59 15.22 6.90
N THR A 44 1.31 14.17 6.12
CA THR A 44 2.31 13.37 5.40
C THR A 44 2.23 13.60 3.90
N ALA A 45 3.14 13.02 3.11
CA ALA A 45 3.28 13.33 1.69
C ALA A 45 3.35 12.12 0.74
N ASP A 46 3.47 10.89 1.23
CA ASP A 46 3.54 9.71 0.35
C ASP A 46 2.14 9.17 -0.01
N PRO A 47 1.66 9.41 -1.25
CA PRO A 47 0.34 8.94 -1.65
C PRO A 47 0.24 7.42 -1.78
N ILE A 48 1.35 6.70 -1.96
CA ILE A 48 1.34 5.23 -2.06
C ILE A 48 1.06 4.62 -0.69
N ASP A 49 1.73 5.10 0.36
CA ASP A 49 1.50 4.61 1.72
C ASP A 49 0.07 4.91 2.19
N ALA A 50 -0.45 6.10 1.88
CA ALA A 50 -1.85 6.44 2.10
C ALA A 50 -2.81 5.50 1.36
N MET A 51 -2.51 5.14 0.11
CA MET A 51 -3.32 4.17 -0.65
C MET A 51 -3.24 2.77 -0.06
N VAL A 52 -2.07 2.30 0.37
CA VAL A 52 -1.88 1.00 1.03
C VAL A 52 -2.76 0.91 2.28
N VAL A 53 -2.78 1.96 3.10
CA VAL A 53 -3.66 2.03 4.27
C VAL A 53 -5.13 2.02 3.87
N LEU A 54 -5.53 2.81 2.87
CA LEU A 54 -6.95 2.94 2.47
C LEU A 54 -7.54 1.70 1.78
N VAL A 55 -6.71 0.79 1.27
CA VAL A 55 -7.17 -0.50 0.72
C VAL A 55 -7.23 -1.61 1.77
N ALA A 56 -6.56 -1.44 2.91
CA ALA A 56 -6.64 -2.38 4.02
C ALA A 56 -8.04 -2.34 4.66
N LYS A 57 -8.49 -3.49 5.13
CA LYS A 57 -9.70 -3.64 5.95
C LYS A 57 -9.31 -3.75 7.41
N ASP A 58 -10.29 -3.54 8.28
CA ASP A 58 -10.11 -3.85 9.69
C ASP A 58 -9.67 -5.31 9.87
N GLU A 59 -8.73 -5.53 10.78
CA GLU A 59 -8.07 -6.80 11.10
C GLU A 59 -7.12 -7.35 10.02
N ASP A 60 -6.92 -6.64 8.90
CA ASP A 60 -5.84 -6.99 7.95
C ASP A 60 -4.46 -6.71 8.55
N ALA A 61 -3.41 -7.28 7.93
CA ALA A 61 -2.02 -7.01 8.28
C ALA A 61 -1.30 -6.28 7.15
N ILE A 62 -0.57 -5.22 7.48
CA ILE A 62 0.30 -4.47 6.57
C ILE A 62 1.75 -4.75 6.96
N LEU A 63 2.50 -5.40 6.06
CA LEU A 63 3.95 -5.57 6.20
C LEU A 63 4.67 -4.37 5.58
N THR A 64 5.57 -3.74 6.33
CA THR A 64 6.31 -2.56 5.86
C THR A 64 7.68 -2.45 6.54
N THR A 65 8.64 -1.83 5.86
CA THR A 65 9.93 -1.43 6.44
C THR A 65 9.83 -0.14 7.26
N ASP A 66 8.73 0.61 7.11
CA ASP A 66 8.45 1.84 7.86
C ASP A 66 7.12 1.70 8.63
N PRO A 67 7.12 0.96 9.76
CA PRO A 67 5.90 0.70 10.52
C PRO A 67 5.34 1.96 11.19
N ASP A 68 6.18 2.95 11.50
CA ASP A 68 5.74 4.16 12.20
C ASP A 68 4.89 5.04 11.28
N ASP A 69 5.29 5.22 10.02
CA ASP A 69 4.50 6.01 9.06
C ASP A 69 3.16 5.33 8.72
N ILE A 70 3.18 4.02 8.47
CA ILE A 70 1.96 3.25 8.20
C ILE A 70 1.01 3.27 9.41
N ALA A 71 1.52 3.13 10.63
CA ALA A 71 0.69 3.19 11.84
C ALA A 71 0.06 4.58 12.02
N HIS A 72 0.81 5.65 11.75
CA HIS A 72 0.30 7.03 11.79
C HIS A 72 -0.82 7.25 10.76
N LEU A 73 -0.61 6.80 9.52
CA LEU A 73 -1.62 6.86 8.46
C LEU A 73 -2.87 6.02 8.78
N ALA A 74 -2.72 4.81 9.30
CA ALA A 74 -3.83 3.94 9.70
C ALA A 74 -4.66 4.55 10.82
N ALA A 75 -4.01 5.14 11.83
CA ALA A 75 -4.68 5.87 12.90
C ALA A 75 -5.46 7.08 12.36
N ALA A 76 -4.84 7.86 11.45
CA ALA A 76 -5.50 9.00 10.80
C ALA A 76 -6.69 8.56 9.92
N ALA A 77 -6.63 7.38 9.29
CA ALA A 77 -7.70 6.80 8.49
C ALA A 77 -8.77 6.09 9.33
N GLN A 78 -8.53 5.87 10.63
CA GLN A 78 -9.36 5.07 11.54
C GLN A 78 -9.53 3.62 11.08
N ILE A 79 -8.48 3.04 10.50
CA ILE A 79 -8.43 1.65 10.05
C ILE A 79 -7.67 0.81 11.08
N ARG A 80 -8.27 -0.29 11.53
CA ARG A 80 -7.69 -1.17 12.55
C ARG A 80 -6.91 -2.31 11.90
N ALA A 81 -5.84 -1.96 11.19
CA ALA A 81 -4.91 -2.95 10.63
C ALA A 81 -3.74 -3.21 11.58
N ALA A 82 -3.26 -4.45 11.62
CA ALA A 82 -2.00 -4.80 12.27
C ALA A 82 -0.82 -4.33 11.41
N VAL A 83 0.10 -3.54 11.96
CA VAL A 83 1.30 -3.10 11.25
C VAL A 83 2.48 -3.97 11.69
N ILE A 84 3.12 -4.65 10.74
CA ILE A 84 4.16 -5.64 11.01
C ILE A 84 5.47 -5.21 10.32
N PRO A 85 6.58 -5.03 11.07
CA PRO A 85 7.87 -4.73 10.47
C PRO A 85 8.44 -5.92 9.69
N CYS A 86 9.10 -5.66 8.56
CA CYS A 86 9.77 -6.69 7.73
C CYS A 86 11.14 -6.28 7.22
#